data_AF-A0A545SAK4-F1
#
_entry.id   AF-A0A545SAK4-F1
#
_cell.length_a   1.000
_cell.length_b   1.000
_cell.length_c   1.000
_cell.angle_alpha   90.00
_cell.angle_beta   90.00
_cell.angle_gamma   90.00
#
_symmetry.space_group_name_H-M   'P 1'
#
loop_
_entity.id
_entity.type
_entity.pdbx_description
1 polymer ?
#
loop_
_entity_poly.entity_id
_entity_poly.type
_entity_poly.pdbx_seq_one_letter_code
_entity_poly.pdbx_strand_id
1 'polypeptide(L)'
;MNKDNIYYLSIESTSLAHYIAKALILPSRFYTNRPFDIQNMESDYLVLSKNKFLNESNCSIALIINDEEINNLIKTKDENIFLYKKPLPISRIKKIYFTDNAQKVKTINNINRGVGFISEKLIEIVSKDYYKLDIGLLNIEKYNDNYSPEIENKIKTYNNVLGGLAFVRYDLEGKYFKNYLSILTHFNHFIESERESKRKEERYNKYDGAFTQSGDFWSNLSPYLYRRISEEDILDSAKQESIDIEKSNGLSNYRNIDDKSITYKLAILNNYGQSNKRKDINDLISDFKNEKILKEKQEGISLIFGINNGYSGLRNEYYDKIVKFKMDSLFDYYSIESVFQPKLLVKKK
;
A
#
# COMPACT_ATOMS: atom_id res chain seq x y z
N MET A 1 -17.43 6.08 -18.98
CA MET A 1 -15.98 5.83 -19.16
C MET A 1 -15.77 5.40 -20.60
N ASN A 2 -15.06 6.19 -21.40
CA ASN A 2 -14.72 5.82 -22.78
C ASN A 2 -13.85 4.55 -22.78
N LYS A 3 -14.04 3.69 -23.78
CA LYS A 3 -13.17 2.50 -24.01
C LYS A 3 -11.71 2.89 -24.26
N ASP A 4 -11.45 4.15 -24.59
CA ASP A 4 -10.15 4.67 -25.04
C ASP A 4 -9.09 4.85 -23.93
N ASN A 5 -9.48 4.66 -22.67
CA ASN A 5 -8.60 4.90 -21.51
C ASN A 5 -8.07 3.60 -20.87
N ILE A 6 -8.16 2.47 -21.58
CA ILE A 6 -7.67 1.18 -21.08
C ILE A 6 -6.37 0.82 -21.76
N TYR A 7 -5.34 0.62 -20.95
CA TYR A 7 -4.04 0.14 -21.38
C TYR A 7 -3.73 -1.18 -20.67
N TYR A 8 -2.89 -2.00 -21.29
CA TYR A 8 -2.54 -3.32 -20.80
C TYR A 8 -1.08 -3.37 -20.38
N LEU A 9 -0.84 -3.98 -19.23
CA LEU A 9 0.48 -4.29 -18.72
C LEU A 9 0.70 -5.80 -18.86
N SER A 10 1.45 -6.20 -19.89
CA SER A 10 1.85 -7.59 -20.09
C SER A 10 2.97 -7.97 -19.14
N ILE A 11 2.83 -9.11 -18.46
CA ILE A 11 3.75 -9.57 -17.42
C ILE A 11 3.83 -11.10 -17.38
N GLU A 12 4.85 -11.60 -16.70
CA GLU A 12 4.79 -12.96 -16.16
C GLU A 12 3.85 -12.98 -14.94
N SER A 13 2.99 -13.99 -14.86
CA SER A 13 1.99 -14.15 -13.79
C SER A 13 2.63 -14.14 -12.40
N THR A 14 3.84 -14.67 -12.27
CA THR A 14 4.62 -14.64 -11.02
C THR A 14 5.01 -13.22 -10.60
N SER A 15 5.09 -12.26 -11.51
CA SER A 15 5.34 -10.83 -11.23
C SER A 15 4.14 -10.16 -10.54
N LEU A 16 2.91 -10.69 -10.69
CA LEU A 16 1.69 -10.08 -10.18
C LEU A 16 1.72 -9.87 -8.66
N ALA A 17 2.30 -10.82 -7.93
CA ALA A 17 2.42 -10.78 -6.47
C ALA A 17 3.15 -9.51 -5.98
N HIS A 18 4.16 -9.04 -6.72
CA HIS A 18 4.94 -7.87 -6.36
C HIS A 18 4.10 -6.58 -6.38
N TYR A 19 3.20 -6.46 -7.36
CA TYR A 19 2.30 -5.30 -7.47
C TYR A 19 1.26 -5.29 -6.35
N ILE A 20 0.60 -6.43 -6.14
CA ILE A 20 -0.43 -6.57 -5.11
C ILE A 20 0.15 -6.36 -3.71
N ALA A 21 1.36 -6.87 -3.46
CA ALA A 21 2.02 -6.71 -2.17
C ALA A 21 2.22 -5.24 -1.78
N LYS A 22 2.53 -4.36 -2.75
CA LYS A 22 2.78 -2.93 -2.53
C LYS A 22 1.55 -2.03 -2.70
N ALA A 23 0.41 -2.58 -3.14
CA ALA A 23 -0.73 -1.81 -3.67
C ALA A 23 -0.35 -0.79 -4.76
N LEU A 24 0.79 -0.99 -5.42
CA LEU A 24 1.32 -0.14 -6.48
C LEU A 24 1.90 -1.00 -7.60
N ILE A 25 1.64 -0.57 -8.82
CA ILE A 25 2.29 -1.01 -10.05
C ILE A 25 3.45 -0.04 -10.30
N LEU A 26 4.67 -0.55 -10.15
CA LEU A 26 5.91 0.22 -10.28
C LEU A 26 6.76 -0.29 -11.44
N PRO A 27 7.64 0.56 -12.01
CA PRO A 27 8.72 0.11 -12.87
C PRO A 27 9.56 -0.99 -12.21
N SER A 28 10.13 -1.89 -13.03
CA SER A 28 10.75 -3.11 -12.55
C SER A 28 11.95 -2.86 -11.61
N ARG A 29 12.66 -1.74 -11.75
CA ARG A 29 13.79 -1.38 -10.86
C ARG A 29 13.41 -1.29 -9.37
N PHE A 30 12.13 -1.04 -9.07
CA PHE A 30 11.65 -0.89 -7.69
C PHE A 30 11.39 -2.25 -7.01
N TYR A 31 11.69 -3.36 -7.67
CA TYR A 31 11.53 -4.70 -7.13
C TYR A 31 12.87 -5.43 -7.11
N THR A 32 13.12 -6.12 -6.00
CA THR A 32 14.17 -7.11 -5.89
C THR A 32 13.58 -8.49 -6.17
N ASN A 33 14.37 -9.39 -6.76
CA ASN A 33 13.99 -10.79 -7.03
C ASN A 33 12.69 -10.97 -7.84
N ARG A 34 12.36 -10.00 -8.71
CA ARG A 34 11.22 -10.11 -9.63
C ARG A 34 11.61 -11.00 -10.82
N PRO A 35 10.71 -11.88 -11.30
CA PRO A 35 10.90 -12.61 -12.55
C PRO A 35 11.23 -11.66 -13.71
N PHE A 36 12.07 -12.13 -14.64
CA PHE A 36 12.39 -11.39 -15.85
C PHE A 36 11.23 -11.50 -16.85
N ASP A 37 10.68 -10.36 -17.26
CA ASP A 37 9.63 -10.25 -18.27
C ASP A 37 9.78 -8.94 -19.08
N ILE A 38 8.80 -8.61 -19.93
CA ILE A 38 8.87 -7.41 -20.80
C ILE A 38 9.06 -6.10 -20.02
N GLN A 39 8.63 -6.02 -18.75
CA GLN A 39 8.80 -4.84 -17.91
C GLN A 39 10.25 -4.64 -17.44
N ASN A 40 11.13 -5.63 -17.64
CA ASN A 40 12.56 -5.53 -17.36
C ASN A 40 13.35 -4.88 -18.51
N MET A 41 12.77 -4.80 -19.72
CA MET A 41 13.45 -4.20 -20.86
C MET A 41 13.69 -2.70 -20.67
N GLU A 42 12.73 -2.01 -20.04
CA GLU A 42 12.81 -0.59 -19.74
C GLU A 42 12.61 -0.37 -18.24
N SER A 43 13.65 -0.60 -17.44
CA SER A 43 13.50 -0.77 -15.98
C SER A 43 13.00 0.47 -15.22
N ASP A 44 13.13 1.64 -15.84
CA ASP A 44 12.68 2.92 -15.30
C ASP A 44 11.22 3.26 -15.65
N TYR A 45 10.58 2.45 -16.50
CA TYR A 45 9.24 2.68 -17.01
C TYR A 45 8.32 1.46 -16.83
N LEU A 46 7.02 1.72 -16.84
CA LEU A 46 5.99 0.73 -17.14
C LEU A 46 5.82 0.67 -18.65
N VAL A 47 5.91 -0.53 -19.22
CA VAL A 47 5.65 -0.79 -20.64
C VAL A 47 4.16 -1.11 -20.79
N LEU A 48 3.41 -0.13 -21.28
CA LEU A 48 1.97 -0.21 -21.49
C LEU A 48 1.65 -0.45 -22.97
N SER A 49 0.57 -1.17 -23.25
CA SER A 49 0.13 -1.45 -24.62
C SER A 49 -1.37 -1.24 -24.83
N LYS A 50 -1.77 -1.01 -26.08
CA LYS A 50 -3.17 -1.15 -26.52
C LYS A 50 -3.58 -2.62 -26.73
N ASN A 51 -2.62 -3.52 -26.88
CA ASN A 51 -2.86 -4.95 -27.05
C ASN A 51 -2.79 -5.67 -25.70
N LYS A 52 -3.66 -6.66 -25.50
CA LYS A 52 -3.75 -7.40 -24.23
C LYS A 52 -2.43 -8.08 -23.87
N PHE A 53 -1.87 -8.87 -24.78
CA PHE A 53 -0.63 -9.61 -24.52
C PHE A 53 0.45 -9.17 -25.50
N LEU A 54 1.63 -8.90 -24.93
CA LEU A 54 2.86 -8.71 -25.67
C LEU A 54 3.71 -9.97 -25.56
N ASN A 55 4.24 -10.42 -26.71
CA ASN A 55 5.11 -11.59 -26.79
C ASN A 55 4.50 -12.80 -26.08
N GLU A 56 5.31 -13.65 -25.44
CA GLU A 56 4.83 -14.89 -24.80
C GLU A 56 4.34 -14.70 -23.35
N SER A 57 3.97 -13.48 -22.96
CA SER A 57 3.48 -13.20 -21.60
C SER A 57 2.24 -14.05 -21.26
N ASN A 58 2.22 -14.63 -20.05
CA ASN A 58 1.12 -15.48 -19.61
C ASN A 58 0.05 -14.76 -18.77
N CYS A 59 0.29 -13.49 -18.41
CA CYS A 59 -0.62 -12.64 -17.64
C CYS A 59 -0.64 -11.21 -18.17
N SER A 60 -1.82 -10.58 -18.15
CA SER A 60 -1.98 -9.18 -18.56
C SER A 60 -2.93 -8.45 -17.63
N ILE A 61 -2.57 -7.23 -17.25
CA ILE A 61 -3.38 -6.38 -16.37
C ILE A 61 -3.98 -5.25 -17.21
N ALA A 62 -5.31 -5.18 -17.30
CA ALA A 62 -5.99 -4.00 -17.84
C ALA A 62 -6.07 -2.90 -16.79
N LEU A 63 -5.53 -1.74 -17.16
CA LEU A 63 -5.42 -0.56 -16.31
C LEU A 63 -6.24 0.58 -16.89
N ILE A 64 -6.96 1.26 -16.02
CA ILE A 64 -7.64 2.52 -16.34
C ILE A 64 -6.64 3.66 -16.14
N ILE A 65 -6.31 4.36 -17.22
CA ILE A 65 -5.40 5.50 -17.22
C ILE A 65 -6.22 6.77 -17.42
N ASN A 66 -6.01 7.79 -16.59
CA ASN A 66 -6.75 9.04 -16.71
C ASN A 66 -6.16 9.96 -17.79
N ASP A 67 -6.90 11.00 -18.19
CA ASP A 67 -6.49 11.85 -19.32
C ASP A 67 -5.17 12.61 -19.05
N GLU A 68 -4.90 13.02 -17.80
CA GLU A 68 -3.63 13.64 -17.42
C GLU A 68 -2.46 12.64 -17.52
N GLU A 69 -2.68 11.39 -17.12
CA GLU A 69 -1.70 10.32 -17.20
C GLU A 69 -1.45 9.91 -18.66
N ILE A 70 -2.49 9.88 -19.51
CA ILE A 70 -2.37 9.64 -20.96
C ILE A 70 -1.46 10.70 -21.61
N ASN A 71 -1.60 11.97 -21.21
CA ASN A 71 -0.74 13.06 -21.71
C ASN A 71 0.73 12.91 -21.27
N ASN A 72 1.00 12.12 -20.23
CA ASN A 72 2.35 11.81 -19.74
C ASN A 72 2.92 10.50 -20.31
N LEU A 73 2.20 9.80 -21.19
CA LEU A 73 2.70 8.59 -21.87
C LEU A 73 3.73 8.97 -22.92
N ILE A 74 4.88 8.30 -22.89
CA ILE A 74 5.93 8.45 -23.88
C ILE A 74 5.67 7.45 -24.99
N LYS A 75 5.49 7.94 -26.22
CA LYS A 75 5.30 7.08 -27.40
C LYS A 75 6.62 6.42 -27.77
N THR A 76 6.55 5.15 -28.16
CA THR A 76 7.70 4.43 -28.73
C THR A 76 7.67 4.49 -30.25
N LYS A 77 8.60 3.78 -30.92
CA LYS A 77 8.53 3.61 -32.39
C LYS A 77 7.35 2.75 -32.83
N ASP A 78 6.80 1.95 -31.91
CA ASP A 78 5.56 1.21 -32.11
C ASP A 78 4.37 2.03 -31.56
N GLU A 79 3.37 2.29 -32.41
CA GLU A 79 2.19 3.09 -32.07
C GLU A 79 1.27 2.44 -31.01
N ASN A 80 1.43 1.14 -30.78
CA ASN A 80 0.67 0.38 -29.80
C ASN A 80 1.36 0.28 -28.44
N ILE A 81 2.59 0.80 -28.32
CA ILE A 81 3.42 0.68 -27.11
C ILE A 81 3.78 2.06 -26.57
N PHE A 82 3.65 2.18 -25.25
CA PHE A 82 3.83 3.41 -24.50
C PHE A 82 4.66 3.14 -23.25
N LEU A 83 5.52 4.09 -22.90
CA LEU A 83 6.25 4.07 -21.64
C LEU A 83 5.65 5.05 -20.64
N TYR A 84 5.58 4.64 -19.37
CA TYR A 84 5.07 5.47 -18.29
C TYR A 84 6.00 5.44 -17.08
N LYS A 85 6.53 6.59 -16.68
CA LYS A 85 7.56 6.69 -15.62
C LYS A 85 7.02 6.65 -14.19
N LYS A 86 5.74 7.01 -14.01
CA LYS A 86 5.14 7.20 -12.69
C LYS A 86 4.48 5.89 -12.19
N PRO A 87 4.33 5.71 -10.87
CA PRO A 87 3.58 4.60 -10.31
C PRO A 87 2.09 4.66 -10.68
N LEU A 88 1.40 3.52 -10.64
CA LEU A 88 -0.07 3.44 -10.70
C LEU A 88 -0.59 2.61 -9.51
N PRO A 89 -1.68 2.99 -8.84
CA PRO A 89 -2.21 2.20 -7.73
C PRO A 89 -2.99 0.99 -8.26
N ILE A 90 -3.06 -0.08 -7.47
CA ILE A 90 -3.80 -1.29 -7.87
C ILE A 90 -5.32 -1.05 -8.00
N SER A 91 -5.83 0.07 -7.47
CA SER A 91 -7.19 0.57 -7.74
C SER A 91 -7.44 0.89 -9.21
N ARG A 92 -6.40 1.01 -10.06
CA ARG A 92 -6.56 1.16 -11.51
C ARG A 92 -6.79 -0.15 -12.24
N ILE A 93 -6.63 -1.29 -11.56
CA ILE A 93 -6.87 -2.61 -12.15
C ILE A 93 -8.35 -2.79 -12.42
N LYS A 94 -8.69 -2.90 -13.71
CA LYS A 94 -10.03 -3.22 -14.19
C LYS A 94 -10.23 -4.73 -14.29
N LYS A 95 -9.26 -5.42 -14.89
CA LYS A 95 -9.27 -6.86 -15.13
C LYS A 95 -7.85 -7.41 -15.17
N ILE A 96 -7.70 -8.68 -14.82
CA ILE A 96 -6.47 -9.46 -14.91
C ILE A 96 -6.77 -10.67 -15.78
N TYR A 97 -6.08 -10.77 -16.90
CA TYR A 97 -6.24 -11.81 -17.90
C TYR A 97 -5.14 -12.86 -17.75
N PHE A 98 -5.52 -14.12 -17.81
CA PHE A 98 -4.59 -15.24 -17.90
C PHE A 98 -4.88 -16.05 -19.15
N THR A 99 -3.83 -16.65 -19.71
CA THR A 99 -3.92 -17.54 -20.88
C THR A 99 -4.06 -19.01 -20.51
N ASP A 100 -3.79 -19.36 -19.25
CA ASP A 100 -3.88 -20.74 -18.73
C ASP A 100 -4.55 -20.78 -17.35
N ASN A 101 -5.48 -21.71 -17.19
CA ASN A 101 -6.26 -21.82 -15.96
C ASN A 101 -5.46 -22.44 -14.80
N ALA A 102 -4.56 -23.38 -15.05
CA ALA A 102 -3.75 -23.98 -13.99
C ALA A 102 -2.78 -22.94 -13.39
N GLN A 103 -2.14 -22.14 -14.25
CA GLN A 103 -1.27 -21.04 -13.88
C GLN A 103 -2.04 -19.94 -13.15
N LYS A 104 -3.25 -19.60 -13.59
CA LYS A 104 -4.16 -18.70 -12.87
C LYS A 104 -4.38 -19.20 -11.44
N VAL A 105 -4.88 -20.42 -11.27
CA VAL A 105 -5.20 -20.99 -9.94
C VAL A 105 -3.97 -20.96 -9.03
N LYS A 106 -2.80 -21.37 -9.53
CA LYS A 106 -1.55 -21.36 -8.77
C LYS A 106 -1.16 -19.95 -8.33
N THR A 107 -1.18 -18.99 -9.26
CA THR A 107 -0.76 -17.60 -9.01
C THR A 107 -1.67 -16.94 -7.98
N ILE A 108 -2.99 -17.03 -8.17
CA ILE A 108 -3.98 -16.38 -7.30
C ILE A 108 -3.97 -16.99 -5.90
N ASN A 109 -3.89 -18.32 -5.79
CA ASN A 109 -3.78 -18.99 -4.49
C ASN A 109 -2.51 -18.57 -3.74
N ASN A 110 -1.37 -18.45 -4.43
CA ASN A 110 -0.13 -18.00 -3.81
C ASN A 110 -0.23 -16.56 -3.28
N ILE A 111 -0.92 -15.69 -4.02
CA ILE A 111 -1.12 -14.29 -3.61
C ILE A 111 -2.05 -14.22 -2.39
N ASN A 112 -3.21 -14.88 -2.49
CA ASN A 112 -4.26 -14.87 -1.47
C ASN A 112 -3.88 -15.59 -0.18
N ARG A 113 -2.80 -16.40 -0.18
CA ARG A 113 -2.27 -17.06 1.04
C ARG A 113 -1.36 -16.19 1.89
N GLY A 114 -0.99 -14.98 1.45
CA GLY A 114 -0.11 -14.17 2.27
C GLY A 114 0.14 -12.73 1.85
N VAL A 115 0.41 -12.48 0.56
CA VAL A 115 0.96 -11.17 0.15
C VAL A 115 -0.13 -10.13 -0.14
N GLY A 116 -1.36 -10.56 -0.42
CA GLY A 116 -2.51 -9.67 -0.63
C GLY A 116 -3.77 -10.44 -0.95
N PHE A 117 -4.73 -9.75 -1.57
CA PHE A 117 -5.97 -10.34 -2.05
C PHE A 117 -6.20 -9.94 -3.51
N ILE A 118 -6.70 -10.88 -4.30
CA ILE A 118 -7.25 -10.64 -5.63
C ILE A 118 -8.65 -11.26 -5.66
N SER A 119 -9.65 -10.44 -5.96
CA SER A 119 -11.02 -10.90 -6.16
C SER A 119 -11.15 -11.70 -7.47
N GLU A 120 -11.83 -12.85 -7.43
CA GLU A 120 -12.19 -13.64 -8.62
C GLU A 120 -12.95 -12.81 -9.66
N LYS A 121 -13.68 -11.77 -9.23
CA LYS A 121 -14.39 -10.85 -10.13
C LYS A 121 -13.45 -10.09 -11.08
N LEU A 122 -12.18 -9.91 -10.71
CA LEU A 122 -11.19 -9.23 -11.54
C LEU A 122 -10.53 -10.16 -12.55
N ILE A 123 -10.71 -11.47 -12.43
CA ILE A 123 -9.95 -12.45 -13.19
C ILE A 123 -10.76 -12.91 -14.41
N GLU A 124 -10.08 -13.19 -15.51
CA GLU A 124 -10.66 -13.72 -16.74
C GLU A 124 -9.66 -14.63 -17.46
N ILE A 125 -10.13 -15.78 -17.96
CA ILE A 125 -9.34 -16.65 -18.84
C ILE A 125 -9.67 -16.29 -20.29
N VAL A 126 -8.64 -16.08 -21.10
CA VAL A 126 -8.79 -15.72 -22.52
C VAL A 126 -7.87 -16.54 -23.40
N SER A 127 -8.25 -16.68 -24.67
CA SER A 127 -7.40 -17.34 -25.67
C SER A 127 -6.13 -16.54 -25.91
N LYS A 128 -5.07 -17.25 -26.30
CA LYS A 128 -3.78 -16.68 -26.67
C LYS A 128 -3.91 -15.90 -27.98
N ASP A 129 -3.85 -14.58 -27.88
CA ASP A 129 -3.70 -13.69 -29.02
C ASP A 129 -2.57 -12.70 -28.68
N TYR A 130 -1.39 -12.98 -29.22
CA TYR A 130 -0.15 -12.32 -28.85
C TYR A 130 0.21 -11.28 -29.89
N TYR A 131 0.40 -10.04 -29.42
CA TYR A 131 1.05 -9.02 -30.22
C TYR A 131 2.57 -9.21 -30.16
N LYS A 132 3.19 -9.53 -31.29
CA LYS A 132 4.63 -9.71 -31.40
C LYS A 132 5.29 -8.33 -31.46
N LEU A 133 5.96 -7.97 -30.36
CA LEU A 133 6.72 -6.72 -30.26
C LEU A 133 8.18 -6.99 -30.63
N ASP A 134 8.70 -6.23 -31.61
CA ASP A 134 10.14 -6.12 -31.81
C ASP A 134 10.72 -5.21 -30.72
N ILE A 135 11.56 -5.79 -29.85
CA ILE A 135 12.18 -5.12 -28.70
C ILE A 135 13.01 -3.92 -29.16
N GLY A 136 13.58 -3.93 -30.37
CA GLY A 136 14.31 -2.79 -30.93
C GLY A 136 13.46 -1.51 -31.08
N LEU A 137 12.13 -1.64 -31.07
CA LEU A 137 11.18 -0.53 -31.18
C LEU A 137 10.87 0.16 -29.84
N LEU A 138 11.22 -0.49 -28.71
CA LEU A 138 11.16 0.14 -27.39
C LEU A 138 12.23 1.22 -27.22
N ASN A 139 13.25 1.21 -28.08
CA ASN A 139 14.43 2.05 -27.94
C ASN A 139 14.08 3.51 -28.25
N ILE A 140 13.97 4.29 -27.19
CA ILE A 140 13.82 5.73 -27.24
C ILE A 140 15.22 6.32 -27.16
N GLU A 141 15.54 7.27 -28.03
CA GLU A 141 16.74 8.11 -27.86
C GLU A 141 16.74 8.63 -26.43
N LYS A 142 17.69 8.15 -25.60
CA LYS A 142 17.72 8.30 -24.15
C LYS A 142 17.14 9.64 -23.71
N TYR A 143 15.88 9.65 -23.28
CA TYR A 143 15.38 10.77 -22.48
C TYR A 143 16.21 10.75 -21.21
N ASN A 144 17.18 11.66 -21.14
CA ASN A 144 18.09 11.90 -20.00
C ASN A 144 17.34 12.46 -18.78
N ASP A 145 16.12 12.00 -18.53
CA ASP A 145 15.42 12.32 -17.30
C ASP A 145 15.91 11.35 -16.23
N ASN A 146 16.97 11.79 -15.55
CA ASN A 146 17.51 11.15 -14.37
C ASN A 146 16.39 10.76 -13.39
N TYR A 147 16.66 9.70 -12.64
CA TYR A 147 15.85 9.31 -11.50
C TYR A 147 15.54 10.52 -10.60
N SER A 148 14.28 10.69 -10.21
CA SER A 148 13.89 11.71 -9.24
C SER A 148 13.71 11.07 -7.85
N PRO A 149 14.52 11.47 -6.85
CA PRO A 149 14.33 11.08 -5.45
C PRO A 149 12.94 11.43 -4.90
N GLU A 150 12.25 12.40 -5.51
CA GLU A 150 10.89 12.79 -5.13
C GLU A 150 9.88 11.63 -5.34
N ILE A 151 10.04 10.86 -6.41
CA ILE A 151 9.16 9.71 -6.70
C ILE A 151 9.35 8.62 -5.63
N GLU A 152 10.59 8.37 -5.20
CA GLU A 152 10.88 7.40 -4.14
C GLU A 152 10.22 7.80 -2.83
N ASN A 153 10.37 9.06 -2.45
CA ASN A 153 9.74 9.60 -1.25
C ASN A 153 8.21 9.49 -1.32
N LYS A 154 7.60 9.78 -2.48
CA LYS A 154 6.14 9.59 -2.67
C LYS A 154 5.73 8.13 -2.53
N ILE A 155 6.46 7.20 -3.11
CA ILE A 155 6.20 5.75 -2.99
C ILE A 155 6.33 5.30 -1.52
N LYS A 156 7.37 5.76 -0.83
CA LYS A 156 7.59 5.45 0.60
C LYS A 156 6.45 6.00 1.45
N THR A 157 6.13 7.29 1.32
CA THR A 157 5.02 7.92 2.05
C THR A 157 3.70 7.19 1.79
N TYR A 158 3.39 6.89 0.53
CA TYR A 158 2.20 6.11 0.16
C TYR A 158 2.16 4.76 0.88
N ASN A 159 3.26 4.00 0.83
CA ASN A 159 3.38 2.69 1.47
C ASN A 159 3.11 2.78 2.99
N ASN A 160 3.70 3.76 3.67
CA ASN A 160 3.52 3.95 5.11
C ASN A 160 2.09 4.37 5.44
N VAL A 161 1.56 5.41 4.79
CA VAL A 161 0.18 5.90 5.03
C VAL A 161 -0.86 4.81 4.77
N LEU A 162 -0.76 4.10 3.64
CA LEU A 162 -1.69 3.02 3.33
C LEU A 162 -1.54 1.85 4.31
N GLY A 163 -0.34 1.58 4.82
CA GLY A 163 -0.11 0.59 5.87
C GLY A 163 -0.87 0.94 7.16
N GLY A 164 -0.82 2.21 7.57
CA GLY A 164 -1.60 2.74 8.68
C GLY A 164 -3.10 2.52 8.51
N LEU A 165 -3.63 2.95 7.36
CA LEU A 165 -5.05 2.78 7.04
C LEU A 165 -5.46 1.31 6.97
N ALA A 166 -4.66 0.45 6.34
CA ALA A 166 -4.96 -0.97 6.21
C ALA A 166 -5.01 -1.67 7.57
N PHE A 167 -4.05 -1.38 8.45
CA PHE A 167 -3.96 -2.05 9.75
C PHE A 167 -4.99 -1.54 10.78
N VAL A 168 -5.34 -0.26 10.76
CA VAL A 168 -6.39 0.33 11.62
C VAL A 168 -7.81 0.15 11.07
N ARG A 169 -7.99 -0.48 9.91
CA ARG A 169 -9.31 -0.61 9.27
C ARG A 169 -10.29 -1.40 10.13
N TYR A 170 -9.91 -2.61 10.51
CA TYR A 170 -10.76 -3.53 11.26
C TYR A 170 -10.18 -3.86 12.63
N ASP A 171 -11.05 -4.00 13.63
CA ASP A 171 -10.72 -4.62 14.90
C ASP A 171 -10.58 -6.15 14.75
N LEU A 172 -10.39 -6.85 15.88
CA LEU A 172 -10.23 -8.31 15.89
C LEU A 172 -11.54 -9.06 15.63
N GLU A 173 -12.69 -8.39 15.71
CA GLU A 173 -14.02 -8.95 15.41
C GLU A 173 -14.42 -8.71 13.94
N GLY A 174 -13.54 -8.09 13.14
CA GLY A 174 -13.80 -7.75 11.75
C GLY A 174 -14.71 -6.52 11.58
N LYS A 175 -14.95 -5.74 12.64
CA LYS A 175 -15.71 -4.50 12.59
C LYS A 175 -14.79 -3.32 12.33
N TYR A 176 -15.29 -2.27 11.69
CA TYR A 176 -14.51 -1.05 11.53
C TYR A 176 -14.21 -0.42 12.89
N PHE A 177 -12.96 -0.02 13.08
CA PHE A 177 -12.60 0.84 14.20
C PHE A 177 -13.41 2.16 14.16
N LYS A 178 -13.82 2.65 15.33
CA LYS A 178 -14.79 3.76 15.49
C LYS A 178 -14.42 4.98 14.63
N ASN A 179 -13.16 5.36 14.61
CA ASN A 179 -12.67 6.56 13.96
C ASN A 179 -12.09 6.31 12.56
N TYR A 180 -12.11 5.07 12.05
CA TYR A 180 -11.51 4.73 10.76
C TYR A 180 -11.98 5.64 9.61
N LEU A 181 -13.30 5.87 9.51
CA LEU A 181 -13.83 6.77 8.49
C LEU A 181 -13.31 8.21 8.66
N SER A 182 -13.19 8.71 9.89
CA SER A 182 -12.65 10.06 10.16
C SER A 182 -11.17 10.19 9.78
N ILE A 183 -10.40 9.10 9.90
CA ILE A 183 -9.00 9.03 9.42
C ILE A 183 -8.99 9.09 7.89
N LEU A 184 -9.85 8.30 7.23
CA LEU A 184 -9.91 8.25 5.77
C LEU A 184 -10.34 9.58 5.13
N THR A 185 -11.23 10.34 5.75
CA THR A 185 -11.66 11.65 5.22
C THR A 185 -10.52 12.65 5.07
N HIS A 186 -9.41 12.48 5.82
CA HIS A 186 -8.21 13.30 5.64
C HIS A 186 -7.69 13.25 4.19
N PHE A 187 -7.86 12.12 3.51
CA PHE A 187 -7.40 11.89 2.14
C PHE A 187 -8.51 11.99 1.10
N ASN A 188 -9.77 12.17 1.53
CA ASN A 188 -10.92 12.05 0.65
C ASN A 188 -12.03 13.04 1.01
N HIS A 189 -12.00 14.19 0.33
CA HIS A 189 -13.02 15.24 0.47
C HIS A 189 -14.44 14.78 0.07
N PHE A 190 -14.58 13.82 -0.84
CA PHE A 190 -15.90 13.29 -1.17
C PHE A 190 -16.51 12.55 0.04
N ILE A 191 -15.75 11.66 0.68
CA ILE A 191 -16.19 10.97 1.89
C ILE A 191 -16.45 11.96 3.02
N GLU A 192 -15.63 13.00 3.14
CA GLU A 192 -15.85 14.10 4.10
C GLU A 192 -17.21 14.76 3.89
N SER A 193 -17.51 15.18 2.66
CA SER A 193 -18.78 15.83 2.32
C SER A 193 -20.02 14.93 2.49
N GLU A 194 -19.91 13.65 2.14
CA GLU A 194 -20.98 12.65 2.35
C GLU A 194 -21.24 12.41 3.84
N ARG A 195 -20.21 12.52 4.67
CA ARG A 195 -20.32 12.34 6.12
C ARG A 195 -20.97 13.55 6.77
N GLU A 196 -20.52 14.76 6.44
CA GLU A 196 -21.06 16.02 6.98
C GLU A 196 -22.56 16.14 6.71
N SER A 197 -23.00 15.82 5.49
CA SER A 197 -24.41 15.88 5.09
C SER A 197 -25.30 14.88 5.84
N LYS A 198 -24.78 13.71 6.25
CA LYS A 198 -25.57 12.64 6.87
C LYS A 198 -25.55 12.63 8.39
N ARG A 199 -24.41 12.92 9.03
CA ARG A 199 -24.23 12.68 10.48
C ARG A 199 -24.36 13.91 11.36
N LYS A 200 -24.20 15.13 10.83
CA LYS A 200 -24.18 16.38 11.63
C LYS A 200 -23.23 16.35 12.85
N GLU A 201 -22.25 15.45 12.85
CA GLU A 201 -21.29 15.23 13.93
C GLU A 201 -19.91 15.74 13.53
N GLU A 202 -19.24 16.44 14.45
CA GLU A 202 -17.88 16.94 14.25
C GLU A 202 -16.88 15.84 13.92
N ARG A 203 -15.93 16.17 13.04
CA ARG A 203 -14.86 15.27 12.62
C ARG A 203 -13.87 14.99 13.75
N TYR A 204 -13.76 13.72 14.13
CA TYR A 204 -12.66 13.28 15.00
C TYR A 204 -11.34 13.38 14.24
N ASN A 205 -10.55 14.40 14.56
CA ASN A 205 -9.32 14.79 13.84
C ASN A 205 -8.04 14.50 14.63
N LYS A 206 -8.12 13.82 15.79
CA LYS A 206 -6.95 13.54 16.65
C LYS A 206 -5.83 12.80 15.90
N TYR A 207 -6.18 12.01 14.90
CA TYR A 207 -5.22 11.23 14.11
C TYR A 207 -4.63 11.97 12.91
N ASP A 208 -5.11 13.18 12.58
CA ASP A 208 -4.62 13.94 11.41
C ASP A 208 -3.14 14.25 11.53
N GLY A 209 -2.68 14.55 12.75
CA GLY A 209 -1.28 14.79 13.04
C GLY A 209 -0.36 13.63 12.67
N ALA A 210 -0.87 12.39 12.57
CA ALA A 210 -0.08 11.25 12.07
C ALA A 210 0.40 11.46 10.62
N PHE A 211 -0.30 12.30 9.86
CA PHE A 211 -0.04 12.55 8.44
C PHE A 211 0.46 13.97 8.18
N THR A 212 -0.03 14.96 8.94
CA THR A 212 0.40 16.37 8.83
C THR A 212 1.59 16.71 9.72
N GLN A 213 1.93 15.85 10.68
CA GLN A 213 2.93 16.10 11.73
C GLN A 213 2.55 17.27 12.65
N SER A 214 1.27 17.63 12.70
CA SER A 214 0.78 18.75 13.50
C SER A 214 0.44 18.34 14.94
N GLY A 215 0.78 19.22 15.88
CA GLY A 215 0.53 19.06 17.32
C GLY A 215 1.65 18.32 18.04
N ASP A 216 1.90 18.71 19.29
CA ASP A 216 3.10 18.34 20.06
C ASP A 216 3.38 16.83 20.09
N PHE A 217 2.35 16.02 20.32
CA PHE A 217 2.49 14.57 20.32
C PHE A 217 2.98 14.03 18.97
N TRP A 218 2.39 14.51 17.87
CA TRP A 218 2.68 13.98 16.54
C TRP A 218 3.98 14.52 15.96
N SER A 219 4.32 15.78 16.22
CA SER A 219 5.60 16.36 15.80
C SER A 219 6.78 15.63 16.44
N ASN A 220 6.61 15.18 17.69
CA ASN A 220 7.65 14.44 18.40
C ASN A 220 7.69 12.95 18.00
N LEU A 221 6.55 12.35 17.60
CA LEU A 221 6.50 10.96 17.15
C LEU A 221 6.88 10.78 15.66
N SER A 222 6.60 11.75 14.79
CA SER A 222 6.79 11.66 13.34
C SER A 222 8.20 11.27 12.89
N PRO A 223 9.31 11.68 13.55
CA PRO A 223 10.66 11.30 13.14
C PRO A 223 10.94 9.79 13.23
N TYR A 224 10.12 9.08 14.02
CA TYR A 224 10.23 7.65 14.28
C TYR A 224 9.32 6.82 13.35
N LEU A 225 8.17 7.37 12.94
CA LEU A 225 7.13 6.61 12.22
C LEU A 225 7.58 6.03 10.88
N TYR A 226 8.56 6.63 10.21
CA TYR A 226 8.97 6.24 8.85
C TYR A 226 10.30 5.46 8.78
N ARG A 227 10.76 4.94 9.93
CA ARG A 227 12.02 4.18 10.05
C ARG A 227 11.91 3.08 11.10
N ARG A 228 12.91 2.19 11.12
CA ARG A 228 13.04 1.19 12.18
C ARG A 228 13.38 1.88 13.50
N ILE A 229 12.69 1.48 14.56
CA ILE A 229 12.95 1.94 15.93
C ILE A 229 14.09 1.12 16.52
N SER A 230 15.14 1.80 16.96
CA SER A 230 16.29 1.25 17.68
C SER A 230 16.01 1.20 19.18
N GLU A 231 16.92 0.59 19.93
CA GLU A 231 16.87 0.62 21.39
C GLU A 231 17.24 2.00 21.95
N GLU A 232 18.19 2.69 21.31
CA GLU A 232 18.61 4.06 21.66
C GLU A 232 17.44 5.04 21.56
N ASP A 233 16.61 4.93 20.51
CA ASP A 233 15.41 5.77 20.35
C ASP A 233 14.47 5.70 21.57
N ILE A 234 14.33 4.52 22.15
CA ILE A 234 13.47 4.28 23.30
C ILE A 234 14.09 4.89 24.55
N LEU A 235 15.40 4.69 24.76
CA LEU A 235 16.13 5.21 25.92
C LEU A 235 16.19 6.74 25.91
N ASP A 236 16.40 7.35 24.74
CA ASP A 236 16.41 8.80 24.57
C ASP A 236 15.03 9.41 24.85
N SER A 237 13.97 8.80 24.33
CA SER A 237 12.59 9.19 24.63
C SER A 237 12.26 9.05 26.12
N ALA A 238 12.67 7.95 26.75
CA ALA A 238 12.43 7.74 28.18
C ALA A 238 13.11 8.80 29.04
N LYS A 239 14.36 9.14 28.70
CA LYS A 239 15.12 10.17 29.40
C LYS A 239 14.45 11.54 29.26
N GLN A 240 13.95 11.88 28.07
CA GLN A 240 13.23 13.14 27.84
C GLN A 240 11.91 13.20 28.64
N GLU A 241 11.21 12.07 28.75
CA GLU A 241 9.93 11.97 29.47
C GLU A 241 10.08 11.62 30.96
N SER A 242 11.31 11.46 31.48
CA SER A 242 11.62 11.02 32.85
C SER A 242 10.94 9.69 33.23
N ILE A 243 10.99 8.71 32.32
CA ILE A 243 10.38 7.38 32.47
C ILE A 243 11.48 6.33 32.66
N ASP A 244 11.37 5.56 33.74
CA ASP A 244 12.23 4.38 33.95
C ASP A 244 11.75 3.20 33.11
N ILE A 245 12.64 2.67 32.26
CA ILE A 245 12.34 1.53 31.40
C ILE A 245 12.99 0.27 31.94
N GLU A 246 12.14 -0.66 32.36
CA GLU A 246 12.55 -2.02 32.66
C GLU A 246 12.67 -2.86 31.38
N LYS A 247 13.66 -3.76 31.35
CA LYS A 247 13.80 -4.76 30.31
C LYS A 247 13.62 -6.16 30.87
N SER A 248 12.95 -7.00 30.10
CA SER A 248 12.88 -8.43 30.35
C SER A 248 13.12 -9.18 29.06
N ASN A 249 14.08 -10.12 29.06
CA ASN A 249 14.45 -10.92 27.88
C ASN A 249 14.75 -10.09 26.62
N GLY A 250 15.36 -8.91 26.80
CA GLY A 250 15.69 -7.99 25.72
C GLY A 250 14.49 -7.30 25.06
N LEU A 251 13.33 -7.28 25.72
CA LEU A 251 12.16 -6.50 25.35
C LEU A 251 11.96 -5.35 26.35
N SER A 252 11.60 -4.17 25.85
CA SER A 252 11.20 -3.05 26.71
C SER A 252 9.82 -3.31 27.30
N ASN A 253 9.70 -3.28 28.63
CA ASN A 253 8.44 -3.51 29.30
C ASN A 253 7.54 -2.26 29.22
N TYR A 254 6.67 -2.21 28.22
CA TYR A 254 5.75 -1.09 28.02
C TYR A 254 4.52 -1.10 28.92
N ARG A 255 4.30 -2.14 29.75
CA ARG A 255 3.05 -2.30 30.51
C ARG A 255 2.87 -1.27 31.62
N ASN A 256 3.97 -0.80 32.20
CA ASN A 256 3.97 0.15 33.31
C ASN A 256 4.26 1.60 32.85
N ILE A 257 4.33 1.83 31.52
CA ILE A 257 4.62 3.14 30.95
C ILE A 257 3.28 3.84 30.66
N ASP A 258 3.21 5.15 30.93
CA ASP A 258 2.04 5.98 30.54
C ASP A 258 1.74 5.80 29.04
N ASP A 259 0.52 5.38 28.73
CA ASP A 259 0.10 5.11 27.36
C ASP A 259 0.03 6.35 26.46
N LYS A 260 0.06 7.54 27.04
CA LYS A 260 0.11 8.81 26.30
C LYS A 260 1.52 9.19 25.89
N SER A 261 2.54 8.56 26.47
CA SER A 261 3.94 8.88 26.22
C SER A 261 4.39 8.37 24.86
N ILE A 262 5.40 9.04 24.31
CA ILE A 262 6.08 8.62 23.07
C ILE A 262 6.86 7.34 23.36
N THR A 263 7.48 7.25 24.54
CA THR A 263 8.23 6.08 24.98
C THR A 263 7.39 4.80 24.92
N TYR A 264 6.12 4.85 25.33
CA TYR A 264 5.20 3.71 25.24
C TYR A 264 5.00 3.27 23.78
N LYS A 265 4.81 4.22 22.86
CA LYS A 265 4.65 3.92 21.42
C LYS A 265 5.92 3.31 20.84
N LEU A 266 7.07 3.90 21.12
CA LEU A 266 8.37 3.42 20.64
C LEU A 266 8.69 2.03 21.17
N ALA A 267 8.39 1.74 22.44
CA ALA A 267 8.59 0.42 23.02
C ALA A 267 7.75 -0.65 22.29
N ILE A 268 6.50 -0.36 21.92
CA ILE A 268 5.67 -1.26 21.11
C ILE A 268 6.27 -1.44 19.70
N LEU A 269 6.56 -0.34 18.99
CA LEU A 269 7.14 -0.39 17.64
C LEU A 269 8.53 -1.06 17.61
N ASN A 270 9.26 -1.03 18.72
CA ASN A 270 10.52 -1.74 18.86
C ASN A 270 10.31 -3.24 19.11
N ASN A 271 9.39 -3.61 19.99
CA ASN A 271 9.17 -5.00 20.38
C ASN A 271 8.58 -5.86 19.24
N TYR A 272 7.63 -5.31 18.49
CA TYR A 272 6.86 -6.02 17.45
C TYR A 272 7.26 -5.60 16.04
N GLY A 273 7.22 -6.52 15.07
CA GLY A 273 7.38 -6.19 13.65
C GLY A 273 7.85 -7.36 12.80
N GLN A 274 8.24 -7.08 11.57
CA GLN A 274 8.86 -8.08 10.68
C GLN A 274 10.36 -8.23 10.93
N SER A 275 10.90 -9.42 10.62
CA SER A 275 12.33 -9.77 10.47
C SER A 275 13.32 -9.13 11.46
N ASN A 276 13.99 -9.94 12.29
CA ASN A 276 14.94 -9.48 13.31
C ASN A 276 14.31 -8.69 14.47
N LYS A 277 12.99 -8.85 14.68
CA LYS A 277 12.27 -8.44 15.90
C LYS A 277 12.08 -9.68 16.79
N ARG A 278 12.06 -9.47 18.10
CA ARG A 278 11.87 -10.58 19.07
C ARG A 278 10.44 -11.10 19.10
N LYS A 279 9.46 -10.25 18.78
CA LYS A 279 8.06 -10.62 18.61
C LYS A 279 7.60 -10.30 17.19
N ASP A 280 6.84 -11.21 16.60
CA ASP A 280 6.28 -11.01 15.28
C ASP A 280 4.96 -10.20 15.35
N ILE A 281 4.28 -10.06 14.22
CA ILE A 281 3.01 -9.32 14.16
C ILE A 281 1.86 -10.16 14.76
N ASN A 282 1.92 -11.49 14.69
CA ASN A 282 0.94 -12.37 15.32
C ASN A 282 0.99 -12.26 16.85
N ASP A 283 2.16 -12.02 17.43
CA ASP A 283 2.32 -11.73 18.86
C ASP A 283 1.62 -10.42 19.24
N LEU A 284 1.70 -9.38 18.40
CA LEU A 284 0.97 -8.13 18.64
C LEU A 284 -0.54 -8.37 18.62
N ILE A 285 -1.03 -9.13 17.63
CA ILE A 285 -2.45 -9.50 17.55
C ILE A 285 -2.88 -10.34 18.77
N SER A 286 -2.01 -11.24 19.22
CA SER A 286 -2.26 -12.03 20.44
C SER A 286 -2.32 -11.15 21.69
N ASP A 287 -1.47 -10.13 21.78
CA ASP A 287 -1.46 -9.20 22.90
C ASP A 287 -2.65 -8.22 22.85
N PHE A 288 -3.19 -7.92 21.67
CA PHE A 288 -4.50 -7.25 21.53
C PHE A 288 -5.66 -8.16 22.00
N LYS A 289 -5.66 -9.43 21.58
CA LYS A 289 -6.70 -10.41 21.93
C LYS A 289 -6.75 -10.70 23.43
N ASN A 290 -5.59 -10.79 24.06
CA ASN A 290 -5.43 -11.04 25.49
C ASN A 290 -5.48 -9.76 26.35
N GLU A 291 -5.86 -8.62 25.77
CA GLU A 291 -6.00 -7.32 26.45
C GLU A 291 -4.75 -6.84 27.22
N LYS A 292 -3.56 -7.36 26.88
CA LYS A 292 -2.28 -6.79 27.35
C LYS A 292 -2.07 -5.38 26.81
N ILE A 293 -2.73 -5.07 25.70
CA ILE A 293 -2.98 -3.72 25.22
C ILE A 293 -4.50 -3.53 25.26
N LEU A 294 -4.95 -2.62 26.13
CA LEU A 294 -6.36 -2.34 26.35
C LEU A 294 -7.08 -1.92 25.06
N LYS A 295 -8.34 -2.33 24.91
CA LYS A 295 -9.14 -2.19 23.68
C LYS A 295 -9.19 -0.74 23.17
N GLU A 296 -9.37 0.23 24.06
CA GLU A 296 -9.43 1.65 23.75
C GLU A 296 -8.13 2.21 23.17
N LYS A 297 -7.00 1.50 23.33
CA LYS A 297 -5.68 1.88 22.81
C LYS A 297 -5.37 1.25 21.46
N GLN A 298 -6.06 0.17 21.11
CA GLN A 298 -5.74 -0.65 19.94
C GLN A 298 -5.90 0.12 18.63
N GLU A 299 -6.85 1.04 18.53
CA GLU A 299 -7.05 1.87 17.33
C GLU A 299 -5.81 2.74 17.05
N GLY A 300 -5.37 3.51 18.04
CA GLY A 300 -4.20 4.38 17.92
C GLY A 300 -2.91 3.60 17.69
N ILE A 301 -2.72 2.47 18.39
CA ILE A 301 -1.55 1.60 18.20
C ILE A 301 -1.57 0.97 16.81
N SER A 302 -2.73 0.53 16.34
CA SER A 302 -2.88 -0.05 14.99
C SER A 302 -2.49 0.94 13.91
N LEU A 303 -2.90 2.20 14.05
CA LEU A 303 -2.54 3.26 13.10
C LEU A 303 -1.02 3.44 13.03
N ILE A 304 -0.36 3.71 14.16
CA ILE A 304 1.09 3.96 14.17
C ILE A 304 1.90 2.72 13.77
N PHE A 305 1.44 1.52 14.15
CA PHE A 305 2.09 0.27 13.81
C PHE A 305 2.02 0.00 12.31
N GLY A 306 0.84 0.22 11.71
CA GLY A 306 0.65 0.13 10.27
C GLY A 306 1.50 1.16 9.51
N ILE A 307 1.59 2.40 10.01
CA ILE A 307 2.46 3.43 9.42
C ILE A 307 3.92 2.99 9.47
N ASN A 308 4.38 2.44 10.60
CA ASN A 308 5.77 2.06 10.79
C ASN A 308 6.22 0.88 9.93
N ASN A 309 5.37 -0.14 9.77
CA ASN A 309 5.67 -1.30 8.95
C ASN A 309 5.41 -1.04 7.46
N GLY A 310 4.46 -0.16 7.15
CA GLY A 310 4.01 0.12 5.80
C GLY A 310 3.27 -1.05 5.15
N TYR A 311 2.48 -0.76 4.12
CA TYR A 311 1.59 -1.72 3.48
C TYR A 311 2.31 -2.96 2.91
N SER A 312 3.46 -2.75 2.27
CA SER A 312 4.29 -3.83 1.72
C SER A 312 4.90 -4.73 2.79
N GLY A 313 5.14 -4.20 3.98
CA GLY A 313 5.59 -4.93 5.16
C GLY A 313 4.45 -5.59 5.95
N LEU A 314 3.26 -5.71 5.38
CA LEU A 314 2.14 -6.41 6.02
C LEU A 314 1.71 -7.62 5.18
N ARG A 315 1.29 -8.69 5.86
CA ARG A 315 0.52 -9.78 5.23
C ARG A 315 -0.89 -9.32 4.94
N ASN A 316 -1.59 -10.10 4.13
CA ASN A 316 -3.00 -9.88 3.83
C ASN A 316 -3.90 -9.99 5.07
N GLU A 317 -3.60 -10.93 5.96
CA GLU A 317 -4.28 -11.13 7.24
C GLU A 317 -3.34 -11.72 8.30
N TYR A 318 -3.72 -11.56 9.57
CA TYR A 318 -3.05 -12.15 10.74
C TYR A 318 -4.12 -12.75 11.66
N TYR A 319 -4.14 -14.08 11.76
CA TYR A 319 -5.30 -14.82 12.28
C TYR A 319 -6.59 -14.34 11.58
N ASP A 320 -7.60 -13.92 12.33
CA ASP A 320 -8.87 -13.44 11.79
C ASP A 320 -8.85 -11.96 11.40
N LYS A 321 -7.76 -11.22 11.67
CA LYS A 321 -7.64 -9.80 11.34
C LYS A 321 -7.26 -9.62 9.87
N ILE A 322 -8.23 -9.23 9.05
CA ILE A 322 -8.02 -8.79 7.67
C ILE A 322 -7.29 -7.45 7.67
N VAL A 323 -6.16 -7.37 6.97
CA VAL A 323 -5.35 -6.16 6.86
C VAL A 323 -5.44 -5.57 5.46
N LYS A 324 -4.98 -6.30 4.43
CA LYS A 324 -4.93 -5.77 3.06
C LYS A 324 -6.32 -5.66 2.43
N PHE A 325 -6.43 -4.74 1.47
CA PHE A 325 -7.68 -4.50 0.74
C PHE A 325 -8.00 -5.71 -0.14
N LYS A 326 -9.27 -6.13 -0.14
CA LYS A 326 -9.76 -7.31 -0.87
C LYS A 326 -10.03 -7.03 -2.34
N MET A 327 -10.16 -5.75 -2.70
CA MET A 327 -10.44 -5.30 -4.07
C MET A 327 -11.77 -5.86 -4.60
N ASP A 328 -12.75 -6.06 -3.71
CA ASP A 328 -14.08 -6.60 -4.03
C ASP A 328 -15.23 -5.59 -3.81
N SER A 329 -14.91 -4.39 -3.33
CA SER A 329 -15.86 -3.30 -3.07
C SER A 329 -15.33 -1.96 -3.59
N LEU A 330 -16.21 -1.06 -4.03
CA LEU A 330 -15.83 0.30 -4.44
C LEU A 330 -15.11 1.07 -3.33
N PHE A 331 -15.45 0.78 -2.07
CA PHE A 331 -14.83 1.42 -0.92
C PHE A 331 -13.33 1.09 -0.81
N ASP A 332 -12.92 -0.15 -1.09
CA ASP A 332 -11.51 -0.53 -1.13
C ASP A 332 -10.77 0.24 -2.23
N TYR A 333 -11.35 0.32 -3.42
CA TYR A 333 -10.80 1.06 -4.55
C TYR A 333 -10.63 2.54 -4.21
N TYR A 334 -11.66 3.19 -3.68
CA TYR A 334 -11.60 4.59 -3.29
C TYR A 334 -10.61 4.82 -2.16
N SER A 335 -10.51 3.92 -1.19
CA SER A 335 -9.57 4.07 -0.06
C SER A 335 -8.11 4.09 -0.56
N ILE A 336 -7.74 3.14 -1.41
CA ILE A 336 -6.40 3.07 -2.03
C ILE A 336 -6.14 4.30 -2.89
N GLU A 337 -7.11 4.70 -3.71
CA GLU A 337 -6.99 5.84 -4.62
C GLU A 337 -6.85 7.17 -3.85
N SER A 338 -7.56 7.32 -2.73
CA SER A 338 -7.51 8.54 -1.91
C SER A 338 -6.12 8.81 -1.35
N VAL A 339 -5.42 7.76 -0.92
CA VAL A 339 -4.02 7.90 -0.47
C VAL A 339 -3.10 8.21 -1.64
N PHE A 340 -3.35 7.61 -2.80
CA PHE A 340 -2.51 7.80 -3.98
C PHE A 340 -2.64 9.21 -4.56
N GLN A 341 -3.87 9.72 -4.63
CA GLN A 341 -4.22 11.02 -5.20
C GLN A 341 -5.17 11.78 -4.26
N PRO A 342 -4.68 12.35 -3.15
CA PRO A 342 -5.51 13.02 -2.13
C PRO A 342 -6.32 14.22 -2.65
N LYS A 343 -5.96 14.75 -3.84
CA LYS A 343 -6.55 15.95 -4.43
C LYS A 343 -7.61 15.69 -5.52
N LEU A 344 -7.85 14.44 -5.96
CA LEU A 344 -8.64 14.17 -7.16
C LEU A 344 -10.14 13.88 -6.97
N LEU A 345 -10.67 13.96 -5.74
CA LEU A 345 -12.10 13.81 -5.47
C LEU A 345 -12.82 15.14 -5.25
N VAL A 346 -12.41 16.18 -5.99
CA VAL A 346 -13.25 17.36 -6.22
C VAL A 346 -14.26 17.00 -7.31
N LYS A 347 -15.54 17.10 -6.98
CA LYS A 347 -16.73 16.89 -7.83
C LYS A 347 -16.45 17.07 -9.34
N LYS A 348 -16.64 16.02 -10.13
CA LYS A 348 -17.22 16.22 -11.47
C LYS A 348 -18.68 16.61 -11.24
N LYS A 349 -18.99 17.89 -11.51
CA LYS A 349 -20.38 18.34 -11.72
C LYS A 349 -20.93 17.70 -12.98
#